data_AF-D5PBF6-F1
#
_entry.id   AF-D5PBF6-F1
#
_cell.length_a   1.000
_cell.length_b   1.000
_cell.length_c   1.000
_cell.angle_alpha   90.00
_cell.angle_beta   90.00
_cell.angle_gamma   90.00
#
_symmetry.space_group_name_H-M   'P 1'
#
loop_
_entity.id
_entity.type
_entity.pdbx_description
1 polymer ?
#
loop_
_entity_poly.entity_id
_entity_poly.type
_entity_poly.pdbx_seq_one_letter_code
_entity_poly.pdbx_strand_id
1 'polypeptide(L)'
;MKRYVAIGSSMAAGPGIGPRAKGAPWGSGRSARNYPHLVARRCGLDLVDVTFSGATTAHVLVDRQRGTPPQIDAVDGSERLVTITIGGNDVGYVPLLMAASLPRALRRLPLLGPRMAELLDVDARNRALDAVFESLCAVGVAVRDRAPRARVLFVDYLTVLPPAGTRAAPLSEADADLGRHVAATLERLTADAAAATGCEVVR
;
A
#
# COMPACT_ATOMS: atom_id res chain seq x y z
N MET A 1 -13.43 -14.89 -19.76
CA MET A 1 -12.84 -15.10 -18.42
C MET A 1 -13.29 -13.97 -17.51
N LYS A 2 -13.28 -14.14 -16.19
CA LYS A 2 -13.71 -13.11 -15.23
C LYS A 2 -12.52 -12.21 -14.90
N ARG A 3 -12.61 -10.91 -15.21
CA ARG A 3 -11.52 -9.93 -15.03
C ARG A 3 -11.28 -9.61 -13.56
N TYR A 4 -10.02 -9.47 -13.18
CA TYR A 4 -9.54 -9.07 -11.85
C TYR A 4 -8.52 -7.95 -12.00
N VAL A 5 -8.77 -6.79 -11.38
CA VAL A 5 -7.81 -5.69 -11.33
C VAL A 5 -7.17 -5.62 -9.94
N ALA A 6 -5.85 -5.56 -9.88
CA ALA A 6 -5.11 -5.37 -8.63
C ALA A 6 -4.48 -3.98 -8.58
N ILE A 7 -4.96 -3.16 -7.65
CA ILE A 7 -4.49 -1.82 -7.33
C ILE A 7 -3.67 -1.91 -6.05
N GLY A 8 -2.55 -1.19 -6.00
CA GLY A 8 -1.82 -1.03 -4.75
C GLY A 8 -0.37 -0.64 -4.90
N SER A 9 0.32 -0.71 -3.77
CA SER A 9 1.73 -0.34 -3.65
C SER A 9 2.65 -1.56 -3.55
N SER A 10 3.79 -1.43 -2.86
CA SER A 10 4.83 -2.45 -2.72
C SER A 10 4.31 -3.75 -2.09
N MET A 11 3.45 -3.69 -1.07
CA MET A 11 2.93 -4.90 -0.41
C MET A 11 2.08 -5.76 -1.35
N ALA A 12 1.40 -5.15 -2.32
CA ALA A 12 0.72 -5.87 -3.39
C ALA A 12 1.63 -6.20 -4.58
N ALA A 13 2.61 -5.35 -4.89
CA ALA A 13 3.55 -5.57 -5.99
C ALA A 13 4.53 -6.73 -5.71
N GLY A 14 4.92 -6.95 -4.46
CA GLY A 14 5.86 -8.00 -4.05
C GLY A 14 7.31 -7.77 -4.51
N PRO A 15 7.91 -6.57 -4.31
CA PRO A 15 9.29 -6.32 -4.71
C PRO A 15 10.25 -7.29 -3.99
N GLY A 16 11.25 -7.76 -4.72
CA GLY A 16 12.21 -8.77 -4.22
C GLY A 16 11.74 -10.23 -4.40
N ILE A 17 10.46 -10.47 -4.70
CA ILE A 17 9.96 -11.81 -4.99
C ILE A 17 10.19 -12.11 -6.47
N GLY A 18 11.10 -13.03 -6.78
CA GLY A 18 11.39 -13.45 -8.16
C GLY A 18 10.38 -14.47 -8.72
N PRO A 19 10.15 -14.49 -10.04
CA PRO A 19 10.65 -13.54 -11.04
C PRO A 19 9.80 -12.25 -11.12
N ARG A 20 10.36 -11.20 -11.70
CA ARG A 20 9.63 -9.97 -12.06
C ARG A 20 8.52 -10.30 -13.07
N ALA A 21 7.36 -9.66 -12.94
CA ALA A 21 6.27 -9.83 -13.88
C ALA A 21 6.66 -9.32 -15.29
N LYS A 22 6.29 -10.09 -16.31
CA LYS A 22 6.55 -9.73 -17.71
C LYS A 22 5.83 -8.42 -18.05
N GLY A 23 6.56 -7.48 -18.67
CA GLY A 23 6.00 -6.18 -19.04
C GLY A 23 5.76 -5.22 -17.87
N ALA A 24 6.12 -5.57 -16.63
CA ALA A 24 5.98 -4.68 -15.49
C ALA A 24 6.76 -3.37 -15.72
N PRO A 25 6.17 -2.18 -15.46
CA PRO A 25 6.88 -0.91 -15.59
C PRO A 25 8.16 -0.86 -14.76
N TRP A 26 9.16 -0.11 -15.23
CA TRP A 26 10.41 0.03 -14.50
C TRP A 26 10.18 0.68 -13.13
N GLY A 27 10.73 0.09 -12.07
CA GLY A 27 10.55 0.55 -10.70
C GLY A 27 9.24 0.15 -10.02
N SER A 28 8.30 -0.49 -10.72
CA SER A 28 7.05 -0.98 -10.10
C SER A 28 7.30 -2.03 -9.02
N GLY A 29 8.40 -2.78 -9.12
CA GLY A 29 8.69 -3.89 -8.21
C GLY A 29 7.71 -5.06 -8.34
N ARG A 30 6.90 -5.10 -9.41
CA ARG A 30 5.86 -6.11 -9.60
C ARG A 30 6.45 -7.50 -9.85
N SER A 31 6.10 -8.43 -8.99
CA SER A 31 6.45 -9.85 -9.07
C SER A 31 5.40 -10.65 -9.83
N ALA A 32 5.84 -11.66 -10.59
CA ALA A 32 4.97 -12.67 -11.17
C ALA A 32 4.40 -13.66 -10.12
N ARG A 33 4.83 -13.52 -8.86
CA ARG A 33 4.44 -14.33 -7.71
C ARG A 33 3.95 -13.49 -6.53
N ASN A 34 3.53 -12.25 -6.77
CA ASN A 34 2.82 -11.48 -5.75
C ASN A 34 1.42 -12.08 -5.48
N TYR A 35 0.75 -11.61 -4.43
CA TYR A 35 -0.55 -12.19 -4.05
C TYR A 35 -1.61 -12.05 -5.15
N PRO A 36 -1.69 -10.94 -5.94
CA PRO A 36 -2.64 -10.87 -7.04
C PRO A 36 -2.47 -12.00 -8.07
N HIS A 37 -1.23 -12.31 -8.46
CA HIS A 37 -0.95 -13.42 -9.38
C HIS A 37 -1.33 -14.78 -8.78
N LEU A 38 -1.15 -14.97 -7.46
CA LEU A 38 -1.53 -16.20 -6.77
C LEU A 38 -3.06 -16.36 -6.72
N VAL A 39 -3.78 -15.30 -6.34
CA VAL A 39 -5.25 -15.27 -6.28
C VAL A 39 -5.85 -15.49 -7.67
N ALA A 40 -5.34 -14.80 -8.69
CA ALA A 40 -5.83 -14.93 -10.06
C ALA A 40 -5.73 -16.38 -10.57
N ARG A 41 -4.57 -17.03 -10.37
CA ARG A 41 -4.38 -18.44 -10.73
C ARG A 41 -5.32 -19.36 -9.95
N ARG A 42 -5.44 -19.17 -8.64
CA ARG A 42 -6.26 -20.03 -7.78
C ARG A 42 -7.76 -19.95 -8.11
N CYS A 43 -8.20 -18.79 -8.58
CA CYS A 43 -9.60 -18.48 -8.88
C CYS A 43 -9.94 -18.53 -10.39
N GLY A 44 -8.97 -18.77 -11.27
CA GLY A 44 -9.17 -18.75 -12.73
C GLY A 44 -9.59 -17.38 -13.26
N LEU A 45 -9.06 -16.30 -12.70
CA LEU A 45 -9.35 -14.92 -13.10
C LEU A 45 -8.29 -14.39 -14.07
N ASP A 46 -8.71 -13.51 -14.98
CA ASP A 46 -7.81 -12.79 -15.88
C ASP A 46 -7.30 -11.52 -15.18
N LEU A 47 -6.01 -11.49 -14.86
CA LEU A 47 -5.41 -10.48 -13.99
C LEU A 47 -4.86 -9.30 -14.78
N VAL A 48 -5.34 -8.11 -14.43
CA VAL A 48 -4.72 -6.83 -14.73
C VAL A 48 -4.08 -6.30 -13.46
N ASP A 49 -2.80 -6.60 -13.30
CA ASP A 49 -2.01 -6.11 -12.17
C ASP A 49 -1.47 -4.72 -12.52
N VAL A 50 -1.90 -3.69 -11.78
CA VAL A 50 -1.40 -2.30 -11.89
C VAL A 50 -0.67 -1.83 -10.64
N THR A 51 -0.32 -2.75 -9.73
CA THR A 51 0.42 -2.45 -8.51
C THR A 51 1.78 -1.81 -8.83
N PHE A 52 2.19 -0.85 -7.99
CA PHE A 52 3.43 -0.10 -8.18
C PHE A 52 4.04 0.32 -6.84
N SER A 53 5.27 -0.15 -6.57
CA SER A 53 6.02 0.17 -5.35
C SER A 53 6.13 1.68 -5.09
N GLY A 54 5.72 2.10 -3.90
CA GLY A 54 5.72 3.51 -3.50
C GLY A 54 4.47 4.29 -3.93
N ALA A 55 3.50 3.66 -4.59
CA ALA A 55 2.21 4.28 -4.86
C ALA A 55 1.52 4.75 -3.57
N THR A 56 0.89 5.92 -3.67
CA THR A 56 -0.03 6.53 -2.69
C THR A 56 -1.44 6.53 -3.29
N THR A 57 -2.45 6.92 -2.52
CA THR A 57 -3.82 7.11 -3.02
C THR A 57 -3.89 8.10 -4.19
N ALA A 58 -3.07 9.15 -4.19
CA ALA A 58 -2.95 10.07 -5.32
C ALA A 58 -2.50 9.38 -6.63
N HIS A 59 -1.55 8.44 -6.55
CA HIS A 59 -1.13 7.64 -7.72
C HIS A 59 -2.19 6.63 -8.18
N VAL A 60 -3.15 6.30 -7.31
CA VAL A 60 -4.31 5.50 -7.73
C VAL A 60 -5.27 6.37 -8.52
N LEU A 61 -5.55 7.58 -8.06
CA LEU A 61 -6.66 8.40 -8.55
C LEU A 61 -6.28 9.38 -9.68
N VAL A 62 -5.12 10.04 -9.59
CA VAL A 62 -4.83 11.26 -10.36
C VAL A 62 -3.42 11.30 -10.92
N ASP A 63 -2.43 10.93 -10.12
CA ASP A 63 -1.03 11.16 -10.45
C ASP A 63 -0.44 10.03 -11.29
N ARG A 64 0.39 10.41 -12.26
CA ARG A 64 1.22 9.46 -13.00
C ARG A 64 2.44 9.03 -12.18
N GLN A 65 2.74 7.74 -12.15
CA GLN A 65 3.93 7.22 -11.49
C GLN A 65 4.97 6.76 -12.51
N ARG A 66 6.06 7.54 -12.66
CA ARG A 66 7.17 7.25 -13.58
C ARG A 66 6.68 6.95 -15.01
N GLY A 67 5.77 7.79 -15.52
CA GLY A 67 5.17 7.65 -16.84
C GLY A 67 3.97 6.70 -16.91
N THR A 68 3.74 5.87 -15.88
CA THR A 68 2.55 5.00 -15.77
C THR A 68 1.32 5.85 -15.44
N PRO A 69 0.16 5.65 -16.09
CA PRO A 69 -1.08 6.33 -15.74
C PRO A 69 -1.57 5.99 -14.32
N PRO A 70 -2.52 6.78 -13.77
CA PRO A 70 -3.20 6.44 -12.52
C PRO A 70 -3.76 5.02 -12.55
N GLN A 71 -3.65 4.30 -11.42
CA GLN A 71 -4.03 2.88 -11.40
C GLN A 71 -5.52 2.66 -11.66
N ILE A 72 -6.37 3.63 -11.29
CA ILE A 72 -7.82 3.58 -11.50
C ILE A 72 -8.20 3.45 -12.98
N ASP A 73 -7.33 3.85 -13.91
CA ASP A 73 -7.57 3.76 -15.36
C ASP A 73 -7.61 2.32 -15.88
N ALA A 74 -7.16 1.35 -15.09
CA ALA A 74 -7.29 -0.07 -15.42
C ALA A 74 -8.69 -0.65 -15.10
N VAL A 75 -9.51 0.07 -14.33
CA VAL A 75 -10.86 -0.37 -13.94
C VAL A 75 -11.85 0.10 -15.02
N ASP A 76 -12.44 -0.85 -15.75
CA ASP A 76 -13.31 -0.58 -16.90
C ASP A 76 -14.78 -1.02 -16.72
N GLY A 77 -15.13 -1.57 -15.56
CA GLY A 77 -16.48 -2.00 -15.20
C GLY A 77 -16.81 -3.44 -15.61
N SER A 78 -15.91 -4.14 -16.29
CA SER A 78 -16.02 -5.57 -16.59
C SER A 78 -15.49 -6.48 -15.47
N GLU A 79 -14.90 -5.89 -14.42
CA GLU A 79 -14.30 -6.61 -13.32
C GLU A 79 -15.32 -7.41 -12.51
N ARG A 80 -14.87 -8.58 -12.06
CA ARG A 80 -15.55 -9.40 -11.05
C ARG A 80 -14.92 -9.22 -9.68
N LEU A 81 -13.66 -8.80 -9.64
CA LEU A 81 -12.86 -8.60 -8.45
C LEU A 81 -11.96 -7.39 -8.66
N VAL A 82 -11.87 -6.53 -7.64
CA VAL A 82 -10.82 -5.53 -7.49
C VAL A 82 -10.21 -5.69 -6.11
N THR A 83 -8.88 -5.75 -6.01
CA THR A 83 -8.19 -5.70 -4.71
C THR A 83 -7.37 -4.43 -4.60
N ILE A 84 -7.35 -3.83 -3.41
CA ILE A 84 -6.71 -2.54 -3.14
C ILE A 84 -5.79 -2.69 -1.93
N THR A 85 -4.48 -2.45 -2.09
CA THR A 85 -3.52 -2.36 -0.97
C THR A 85 -2.76 -1.04 -1.05
N ILE A 86 -3.30 0.00 -0.42
CA ILE A 86 -2.83 1.38 -0.52
C ILE A 86 -2.96 2.10 0.84
N GLY A 87 -2.43 3.33 0.97
CA GLY A 87 -2.49 4.11 2.21
C GLY A 87 -1.20 4.06 3.02
N GLY A 88 -0.46 2.95 2.96
CA GLY A 88 0.78 2.78 3.73
C GLY A 88 1.91 3.75 3.36
N ASN A 89 1.99 4.23 2.11
CA ASN A 89 2.96 5.29 1.76
C ASN A 89 2.44 6.68 2.09
N ASP A 90 1.12 6.88 2.07
CA ASP A 90 0.45 8.12 2.45
C ASP A 90 0.76 8.45 3.92
N VAL A 91 0.70 7.44 4.80
CA VAL A 91 1.08 7.56 6.22
C VAL A 91 2.57 7.32 6.49
N GLY A 92 3.35 7.03 5.43
CA GLY A 92 4.78 6.78 5.53
C GLY A 92 5.16 5.56 6.36
N TYR A 93 4.34 4.50 6.44
CA TYR A 93 4.55 3.31 7.25
C TYR A 93 5.85 2.56 6.87
N VAL A 94 5.93 1.97 5.68
CA VAL A 94 7.16 1.26 5.24
C VAL A 94 8.35 2.23 5.11
N PRO A 95 8.20 3.47 4.58
CA PRO A 95 9.27 4.45 4.60
C PRO A 95 9.84 4.75 5.99
N LEU A 96 8.99 4.87 7.03
CA LEU A 96 9.39 5.02 8.43
C LEU A 96 10.27 3.85 8.87
N LEU A 97 9.82 2.61 8.65
CA LEU A 97 10.57 1.42 9.07
C LEU A 97 11.92 1.31 8.36
N MET A 98 11.95 1.62 7.06
CA MET A 98 13.20 1.69 6.30
C MET A 98 14.15 2.75 6.86
N ALA A 99 13.65 3.97 7.11
CA ALA A 99 14.44 5.06 7.68
C ALA A 99 14.99 4.68 9.07
N ALA A 100 14.14 4.13 9.94
CA ALA A 100 14.50 3.70 11.28
C ALA A 100 15.56 2.59 11.29
N SER A 101 15.56 1.72 10.27
CA SER A 101 16.53 0.63 10.13
C SER A 101 17.94 1.10 9.75
N LEU A 102 18.09 2.34 9.26
CA LEU A 102 19.38 2.86 8.84
C LEU A 102 20.27 3.24 10.04
N PRO A 103 21.60 2.99 9.93
CA PRO A 103 22.58 3.52 10.88
C PRO A 103 22.39 5.00 11.18
N ARG A 104 22.54 5.40 12.45
CA ARG A 104 22.35 6.80 12.90
C ARG A 104 23.22 7.80 12.11
N ALA A 105 24.42 7.40 11.68
CA ALA A 105 25.29 8.24 10.86
C ALA A 105 24.66 8.58 9.50
N LEU A 106 24.03 7.61 8.83
CA LEU A 106 23.34 7.83 7.55
C LEU A 106 22.09 8.70 7.71
N ARG A 107 21.39 8.55 8.84
CA ARG A 107 20.24 9.39 9.20
C ARG A 107 20.58 10.85 9.47
N ARG A 108 21.86 11.19 9.69
CA ARG A 108 22.32 12.56 9.97
C ARG A 108 23.03 13.23 8.79
N LEU A 109 23.14 12.55 7.64
CA LEU A 109 23.72 13.13 6.45
C LEU A 109 22.90 14.34 5.98
N PRO A 110 23.49 15.50 5.63
CA PRO A 110 22.75 16.70 5.28
C PRO A 110 21.68 16.51 4.19
N LEU A 111 21.95 15.64 3.20
CA LEU A 111 21.03 15.35 2.09
C LEU A 111 19.86 14.43 2.46
N LEU A 112 20.02 13.57 3.46
CA LEU A 112 19.02 12.56 3.85
C LEU A 112 18.32 12.90 5.17
N GLY A 113 19.02 13.62 6.05
CA GLY A 113 18.63 13.88 7.43
C GLY A 113 17.28 14.54 7.59
N PRO A 114 16.97 15.64 6.86
CA PRO A 114 15.66 16.28 6.95
C PRO A 114 14.50 15.32 6.62
N ARG A 115 14.63 14.56 5.53
CA ARG A 115 13.61 13.58 5.12
C ARG A 115 13.50 12.41 6.11
N MET A 116 14.63 11.93 6.63
CA MET A 116 14.61 10.85 7.63
C MET A 116 14.00 11.35 8.95
N ALA A 117 14.28 12.59 9.36
CA ALA A 117 13.69 13.20 10.54
C ALA A 117 12.17 13.35 10.39
N GLU A 118 11.69 13.82 9.24
CA GLU A 118 10.26 13.91 8.93
C GLU A 118 9.57 12.53 8.95
N LEU A 119 10.24 11.48 8.46
CA LEU A 119 9.68 10.13 8.49
C LEU A 119 9.55 9.56 9.90
N LEU A 120 10.44 9.96 10.81
CA LEU A 120 10.47 9.53 12.20
C LEU A 120 9.70 10.49 13.14
N ASP A 121 9.12 11.56 12.60
CA ASP A 121 8.38 12.56 13.36
C ASP A 121 6.96 12.07 13.70
N VAL A 122 6.67 11.95 14.99
CA VAL A 122 5.40 11.40 15.50
C VAL A 122 4.22 12.26 15.06
N ASP A 123 4.34 13.58 15.14
CA ASP A 123 3.25 14.49 14.79
C ASP A 123 2.96 14.47 13.28
N ALA A 124 4.00 14.33 12.45
CA ALA A 124 3.84 14.14 11.01
C ALA A 124 3.14 12.81 10.70
N ARG A 125 3.43 11.72 11.44
CA ARG A 125 2.70 10.46 11.28
C ARG A 125 1.24 10.61 11.68
N ASN A 126 0.95 11.26 12.80
CA ASN A 126 -0.43 11.49 13.25
C ASN A 126 -1.22 12.34 12.25
N ARG A 127 -0.67 13.46 11.77
CA ARG A 127 -1.32 14.27 10.71
C ARG A 127 -1.61 13.48 9.45
N ALA A 128 -0.69 12.59 9.05
CA ALA A 128 -0.90 11.75 7.88
C ALA A 128 -2.00 10.69 8.11
N LEU A 129 -2.07 10.11 9.32
CA LEU A 129 -3.14 9.20 9.72
C LEU A 129 -4.51 9.90 9.76
N ASP A 130 -4.56 11.15 10.24
CA ASP A 130 -5.80 11.93 10.26
C ASP A 130 -6.33 12.19 8.83
N ALA A 131 -5.44 12.32 7.85
CA ALA A 131 -5.81 12.57 6.46
C ALA A 131 -6.09 11.31 5.63
N VAL A 132 -5.53 10.15 6.00
CA VAL A 132 -5.57 8.96 5.12
C VAL A 132 -6.96 8.36 5.00
N PHE A 133 -7.82 8.51 6.01
CA PHE A 133 -9.19 7.98 5.97
C PHE A 133 -9.96 8.50 4.75
N GLU A 134 -10.02 9.83 4.58
CA GLU A 134 -10.70 10.45 3.44
C GLU A 134 -10.09 10.04 2.10
N SER A 135 -8.77 9.85 2.06
CA SER A 135 -8.06 9.42 0.86
C SER A 135 -8.40 7.97 0.48
N LEU A 136 -8.54 7.07 1.47
CA LEU A 136 -8.97 5.69 1.27
C LEU A 136 -10.44 5.62 0.84
N CYS A 137 -11.31 6.45 1.44
CA CYS A 137 -12.69 6.61 1.02
C CYS A 137 -12.78 7.06 -0.44
N ALA A 138 -12.00 8.06 -0.86
CA ALA A 138 -11.98 8.52 -2.24
C ALA A 138 -11.57 7.40 -3.22
N VAL A 139 -10.60 6.56 -2.86
CA VAL A 139 -10.22 5.38 -3.64
C VAL A 139 -11.39 4.38 -3.72
N GLY A 140 -12.03 4.06 -2.58
CA GLY A 140 -13.15 3.12 -2.52
C GLY A 140 -14.33 3.57 -3.38
N VAL A 141 -14.74 4.83 -3.27
CA VAL A 141 -15.82 5.44 -4.07
C VAL A 141 -15.47 5.37 -5.56
N ALA A 142 -14.29 5.83 -5.96
CA ALA A 142 -13.89 5.86 -7.37
C ALA A 142 -13.88 4.45 -8.01
N VAL A 143 -13.42 3.45 -7.28
CA VAL A 143 -13.43 2.05 -7.75
C VAL A 143 -14.86 1.52 -7.84
N ARG A 144 -15.71 1.81 -6.84
CA ARG A 144 -17.12 1.40 -6.84
C ARG A 144 -17.92 2.01 -7.98
N ASP A 145 -17.69 3.29 -8.27
CA ASP A 145 -18.35 4.00 -9.37
C ASP A 145 -17.98 3.40 -10.73
N ARG A 146 -16.69 3.06 -10.94
CA ARG A 146 -16.24 2.44 -12.19
C ARG A 146 -16.62 0.96 -12.31
N ALA A 147 -16.65 0.22 -11.21
CA ALA A 147 -16.92 -1.21 -11.19
C ALA A 147 -18.04 -1.61 -10.21
N PRO A 148 -19.29 -1.16 -10.45
CA PRO A 148 -20.41 -1.35 -9.51
C PRO A 148 -20.79 -2.82 -9.28
N ARG A 149 -20.42 -3.71 -10.22
CA ARG A 149 -20.70 -5.16 -10.14
C ARG A 149 -19.53 -5.99 -9.60
N ALA A 150 -18.36 -5.39 -9.39
CA ALA A 150 -17.21 -6.10 -8.87
C ALA A 150 -17.33 -6.30 -7.34
N ARG A 151 -16.72 -7.36 -6.83
CA ARG A 151 -16.35 -7.38 -5.40
C ARG A 151 -15.09 -6.53 -5.24
N VAL A 152 -15.13 -5.53 -4.36
CA VAL A 152 -14.01 -4.63 -4.10
C VAL A 152 -13.48 -4.93 -2.71
N LEU A 153 -12.23 -5.37 -2.62
CA LEU A 153 -11.58 -5.80 -1.38
C LEU A 153 -10.41 -4.87 -1.08
N PHE A 154 -10.47 -4.15 0.04
CA PHE A 154 -9.25 -3.63 0.65
C PHE A 154 -8.50 -4.79 1.31
N VAL A 155 -7.24 -4.95 0.97
CA VAL A 155 -6.37 -5.98 1.54
C VAL A 155 -5.43 -5.26 2.50
N ASP A 156 -5.49 -5.65 3.77
CA ASP A 156 -4.74 -5.04 4.84
C ASP A 156 -3.22 -5.31 4.71
N TYR A 157 -2.44 -4.51 5.44
CA TYR A 157 -1.00 -4.65 5.51
C TYR A 157 -0.62 -5.83 6.41
N LEU A 158 0.32 -6.65 5.95
CA LEU A 158 0.92 -7.69 6.78
C LEU A 158 1.57 -7.07 8.03
N THR A 159 1.48 -7.76 9.16
CA THR A 159 2.22 -7.41 10.37
C THR A 159 3.73 -7.49 10.11
N VAL A 160 4.41 -6.33 10.15
CA VAL A 160 5.87 -6.24 9.88
C VAL A 160 6.69 -6.32 11.16
N LEU A 161 6.17 -5.76 12.26
CA LEU A 161 6.88 -5.66 13.53
C LEU A 161 6.43 -6.73 14.51
N PRO A 162 7.32 -7.24 15.37
CA PRO A 162 6.92 -8.12 16.45
C PRO A 162 6.05 -7.37 17.49
N PRO A 163 5.32 -8.11 18.35
CA PRO A 163 4.52 -7.52 19.43
C PRO A 163 5.34 -6.60 20.35
N ALA A 164 4.65 -5.67 21.02
CA ALA A 164 5.27 -4.81 22.03
C ALA A 164 6.02 -5.63 23.10
N GLY A 165 7.15 -5.12 23.58
CA GLY A 165 8.05 -5.83 24.49
C GLY A 165 8.99 -6.84 23.81
N THR A 166 8.80 -7.15 22.52
CA THR A 166 9.76 -7.96 21.74
C THR A 166 10.71 -7.06 20.96
N ARG A 167 12.01 -7.32 21.07
CA ARG A 167 13.06 -6.52 20.42
C ARG A 167 12.94 -6.61 18.88
N ALA A 168 12.78 -5.46 18.24
CA ALA A 168 12.66 -5.33 16.78
C ALA A 168 13.96 -4.79 16.13
N ALA A 169 15.12 -5.39 16.45
CA ALA A 169 16.40 -4.93 15.90
C ALA A 169 16.38 -4.95 14.35
N PRO A 170 16.95 -3.93 13.67
CA PRO A 170 17.80 -2.86 14.19
C PRO A 170 17.05 -1.61 14.68
N LEU A 171 15.72 -1.60 14.72
CA LEU A 171 14.94 -0.44 15.13
C LEU A 171 15.12 -0.18 16.64
N SER A 172 15.05 1.10 17.02
CA SER A 172 14.88 1.46 18.43
C SER A 172 13.47 1.08 18.90
N GLU A 173 13.29 0.95 20.21
CA GLU A 173 11.97 0.65 20.77
C GLU A 173 10.95 1.75 20.42
N ALA A 174 11.35 3.02 20.53
CA ALA A 174 10.51 4.15 20.14
C ALA A 174 10.11 4.14 18.65
N ASP A 175 11.06 3.85 17.75
CA ASP A 175 10.75 3.76 16.31
C ASP A 175 9.82 2.56 16.02
N ALA A 176 10.01 1.45 16.72
CA ALA A 176 9.16 0.26 16.61
C ALA A 176 7.75 0.52 17.18
N ASP A 177 7.62 1.25 18.29
CA ASP A 177 6.33 1.64 18.85
C ASP A 177 5.58 2.59 17.92
N LEU A 178 6.26 3.58 17.34
CA LEU A 178 5.67 4.45 16.33
C LEU A 178 5.20 3.62 15.11
N GLY A 179 6.02 2.68 14.64
CA GLY A 179 5.65 1.77 13.57
C GLY A 179 4.41 0.92 13.89
N ARG A 180 4.32 0.38 15.11
CA ARG A 180 3.14 -0.37 15.59
C ARG A 180 1.89 0.51 15.66
N HIS A 181 2.01 1.74 16.17
CA HIS A 181 0.91 2.71 16.22
C HIS A 181 0.37 3.04 14.82
N VAL A 182 1.27 3.33 13.88
CA VAL A 182 0.92 3.59 12.47
C VAL A 182 0.25 2.37 11.85
N ALA A 183 0.79 1.17 12.04
CA ALA A 183 0.22 -0.06 11.50
C ALA A 183 -1.20 -0.32 12.02
N ALA A 184 -1.38 -0.31 13.35
CA ALA A 184 -2.67 -0.58 13.98
C ALA A 184 -3.72 0.48 13.63
N THR A 185 -3.31 1.74 13.47
CA THR A 185 -4.22 2.81 13.06
C THR A 185 -4.59 2.72 11.59
N LEU A 186 -3.64 2.43 10.71
CA LEU A 186 -3.91 2.22 9.29
C LEU A 186 -4.82 1.01 9.04
N GLU A 187 -4.63 -0.10 9.76
CA GLU A 187 -5.52 -1.28 9.70
C GLU A 187 -6.97 -0.89 10.02
N ARG A 188 -7.20 -0.18 11.12
CA ARG A 188 -8.55 0.30 11.50
C ARG A 188 -9.15 1.21 10.43
N LEU A 189 -8.41 2.24 10.01
CA LEU A 189 -8.89 3.20 9.02
C LEU A 189 -9.16 2.56 7.65
N THR A 190 -8.38 1.54 7.28
CA THR A 190 -8.61 0.75 6.05
C THR A 190 -9.92 -0.02 6.13
N ALA A 191 -10.20 -0.66 7.27
CA ALA A 191 -11.47 -1.35 7.48
C ALA A 191 -12.67 -0.38 7.52
N ASP A 192 -12.53 0.77 8.19
CA ASP A 192 -13.57 1.78 8.29
C ASP A 192 -13.87 2.40 6.91
N ALA A 193 -12.84 2.73 6.12
CA ALA A 193 -13.00 3.25 4.77
C ALA A 193 -13.62 2.20 3.82
N ALA A 194 -13.24 0.93 3.96
CA ALA A 194 -13.87 -0.14 3.21
C ALA A 194 -15.38 -0.21 3.53
N ALA A 195 -15.75 -0.20 4.81
CA ALA A 195 -17.15 -0.22 5.22
C ALA A 195 -17.93 1.02 4.73
N ALA A 196 -17.36 2.21 4.89
CA ALA A 196 -17.99 3.48 4.48
C ALA A 196 -18.25 3.56 2.97
N THR A 197 -17.47 2.85 2.16
CA THR A 197 -17.58 2.85 0.69
C THR A 197 -18.27 1.59 0.15
N GLY A 198 -18.86 0.76 1.01
CA GLY A 198 -19.50 -0.48 0.60
C GLY A 198 -18.52 -1.50 0.01
N CYS A 199 -17.24 -1.40 0.35
CA CYS A 199 -16.20 -2.37 0.03
C CYS A 199 -16.04 -3.40 1.17
N GLU A 200 -15.39 -4.51 0.85
CA GLU A 200 -15.05 -5.57 1.79
C GLU A 200 -13.58 -5.43 2.25
N VAL A 201 -13.20 -6.04 3.37
CA VAL A 201 -11.80 -6.05 3.86
C VAL A 201 -11.28 -7.47 4.01
N VAL A 202 -10.00 -7.68 3.69
CA VAL A 202 -9.24 -8.91 3.98
C VAL A 202 -8.17 -8.55 5.03
N ARG A 203 -8.21 -9.23 6.17
CA ARG A 203 -7.25 -9.11 7.28
C ARG A 203 -6.40 -10.37 7.36
#